data_AF-A0ABD7BMP0-F1
#
_entry.id   AF-A0ABD7BMP0-F1
#
_cell.length_a   1.000
_cell.length_b   1.000
_cell.length_c   1.000
_cell.angle_alpha   90.00
_cell.angle_beta   90.00
_cell.angle_gamma   90.00
#
_symmetry.space_group_name_H-M   'P 1'
#
loop_
_entity.id
_entity.type
_entity.pdbx_description
1 polymer ?
#
loop_
_entity_poly.entity_id
_entity_poly.type
_entity_poly.pdbx_seq_one_letter_code
_entity_poly.pdbx_strand_id
1 'polypeptide(L)'
;MKSSISIAGALLVSTLATLFTAGCAQNPDVRDSHDSTSGSTAKSPPAYLGCVKGELPGNVKTYEVDGDNSVRLFIESTDPSKADGLVELRSTAGQHQFTAYQRDAWYDHGRLLDAALMCSKA
;
A
#
# COMPACT_ATOMS: atom_id res chain seq x y z
N MET A 1 -1.75 -41.29 -62.03
CA MET A 1 -0.41 -40.79 -61.66
C MET A 1 -0.31 -39.30 -61.97
N LYS A 2 -0.33 -38.45 -60.92
CA LYS A 2 0.49 -37.24 -60.68
C LYS A 2 -0.25 -36.34 -59.69
N SER A 3 0.27 -36.31 -58.48
CA SER A 3 -0.12 -35.39 -57.41
C SER A 3 0.37 -33.98 -57.72
N SER A 4 -0.47 -32.99 -57.46
CA SER A 4 -0.06 -31.60 -57.30
C SER A 4 -0.48 -31.16 -55.90
N ILE A 5 0.39 -31.41 -54.92
CA ILE A 5 0.36 -30.72 -53.64
C ILE A 5 1.23 -29.48 -53.84
N SER A 6 0.71 -28.27 -53.59
CA SER A 6 1.51 -27.24 -52.91
C SER A 6 0.77 -25.93 -52.63
N ILE A 7 0.72 -25.64 -51.32
CA ILE A 7 1.07 -24.34 -50.70
C ILE A 7 0.13 -23.18 -51.05
N ALA A 8 -1.08 -23.20 -50.49
CA ALA A 8 -1.87 -21.98 -50.28
C ALA A 8 -2.56 -21.96 -48.90
N GLY A 9 -2.02 -22.69 -47.94
CA GLY A 9 -2.25 -22.46 -46.52
C GLY A 9 -0.93 -22.07 -45.92
N ALA A 10 -0.79 -20.82 -45.47
CA ALA A 10 0.18 -20.36 -44.45
C ALA A 10 0.45 -18.84 -44.46
N LEU A 11 -0.38 -18.00 -45.07
CA LEU A 11 -0.17 -16.54 -44.99
C LEU A 11 -1.47 -15.86 -44.57
N LEU A 12 -1.35 -14.99 -43.56
CA LEU A 12 -2.37 -14.13 -42.95
C LEU A 12 -3.00 -14.60 -41.61
N VAL A 13 -2.22 -15.23 -40.73
CA VAL A 13 -2.52 -15.23 -39.27
C VAL A 13 -1.27 -14.76 -38.51
N SER A 14 -0.79 -13.53 -38.74
CA SER A 14 0.40 -13.04 -38.02
C SER A 14 0.55 -11.52 -38.03
N THR A 15 -0.44 -10.75 -37.57
CA THR A 15 -0.21 -9.31 -37.23
C THR A 15 -1.21 -8.81 -36.18
N LEU A 16 -1.28 -9.41 -34.99
CA LEU A 16 -1.95 -8.78 -33.85
C LEU A 16 -1.38 -9.29 -32.51
N ALA A 17 -0.08 -9.11 -32.28
CA ALA A 17 0.58 -9.53 -31.04
C ALA A 17 1.59 -8.49 -30.53
N THR A 18 1.23 -7.20 -30.55
CA THR A 18 2.05 -6.11 -29.98
C THR A 18 1.28 -5.16 -29.06
N LEU A 19 0.16 -5.60 -28.51
CA LEU A 19 -0.52 -4.90 -27.41
C LEU A 19 -0.23 -5.68 -26.12
N PHE A 20 -0.01 -4.96 -25.01
CA PHE A 20 0.24 -5.47 -23.65
C PHE A 20 1.70 -5.72 -23.23
N THR A 21 2.60 -4.75 -23.42
CA THR A 21 3.75 -4.60 -22.50
C THR A 21 3.94 -3.18 -22.00
N ALA A 22 2.87 -2.39 -21.93
CA ALA A 22 2.82 -1.30 -20.95
C ALA A 22 2.34 -1.94 -19.65
N GLY A 23 3.24 -2.65 -18.96
CA GLY A 23 3.01 -2.94 -17.55
C GLY A 23 2.87 -1.57 -16.90
N CYS A 24 1.67 -1.25 -16.43
CA CYS A 24 1.47 -0.09 -15.59
C CYS A 24 2.46 -0.28 -14.42
N ALA A 25 3.62 0.37 -14.48
CA ALA A 25 4.36 0.78 -13.30
C ALA A 25 3.49 1.85 -12.63
N GLN A 26 2.29 1.43 -12.26
CA GLN A 26 1.38 2.19 -11.45
C GLN A 26 2.17 2.24 -10.17
N ASN A 27 2.60 3.44 -9.83
CA ASN A 27 3.13 3.72 -8.52
C ASN A 27 1.91 4.24 -7.76
N PRO A 28 0.94 3.36 -7.41
CA PRO A 28 -0.25 3.83 -6.74
C PRO A 28 0.21 4.35 -5.39
N ASP A 29 -0.42 5.43 -4.94
CA ASP A 29 -0.15 5.99 -3.62
C ASP A 29 -0.24 4.86 -2.58
N VAL A 30 0.52 4.88 -1.50
CA VAL A 30 0.41 3.84 -0.44
C VAL A 30 -1.04 3.71 0.06
N ARG A 31 -1.82 4.79 -0.04
CA ARG A 31 -3.27 4.83 0.26
C ARG A 31 -4.15 4.04 -0.69
N ASP A 32 -3.67 3.78 -1.90
CA ASP A 32 -4.35 2.94 -2.90
C ASP A 32 -4.07 1.45 -2.66
N SER A 33 -3.27 1.10 -1.64
CA SER A 33 -3.06 -0.29 -1.27
C SER A 33 -4.38 -0.96 -0.88
N HIS A 34 -4.57 -2.18 -1.35
CA HIS A 34 -5.70 -3.02 -0.95
C HIS A 34 -5.59 -3.42 0.54
N ASP A 35 -4.37 -3.43 1.08
CA ASP A 35 -4.11 -3.84 2.45
C ASP A 35 -4.14 -2.62 3.38
N SER A 36 -5.30 -2.45 4.01
CA SER A 36 -5.54 -1.38 4.98
C SER A 36 -6.41 -1.85 6.14
N THR A 37 -6.31 -1.14 7.26
CA THR A 37 -7.19 -1.31 8.41
C THR A 37 -7.55 0.04 9.00
N SER A 38 -8.74 0.16 9.59
CA SER A 38 -9.21 1.40 10.18
C SER A 38 -9.98 1.16 11.47
N GLY A 39 -10.08 2.20 12.28
CA GLY A 39 -10.81 2.16 13.54
C GLY A 39 -10.73 3.48 14.30
N SER A 40 -11.09 3.45 15.56
CA SER A 40 -11.02 4.59 16.47
C SER A 40 -10.19 4.28 17.69
N THR A 41 -9.55 5.30 18.26
CA THR A 41 -8.86 5.22 19.55
C THR A 41 -9.15 6.45 20.40
N ALA A 42 -9.23 6.23 21.71
CA ALA A 42 -9.31 7.31 22.71
C ALA A 42 -7.91 7.86 23.09
N LYS A 43 -6.83 7.20 22.64
CA LYS A 43 -5.46 7.65 22.89
C LYS A 43 -5.19 8.98 22.19
N SER A 44 -4.35 9.82 22.78
CA SER A 44 -3.83 11.01 22.11
C SER A 44 -2.92 10.62 20.92
N PRO A 45 -2.73 11.50 19.91
CA PRO A 45 -1.86 11.22 18.78
C PRO A 45 -0.44 10.73 19.15
N PRO A 46 0.31 11.37 20.06
CA PRO A 46 1.64 10.89 20.41
C PRO A 46 1.63 9.54 21.14
N ALA A 47 0.59 9.24 21.92
CA ALA A 47 0.46 7.96 22.60
C ALA A 47 0.14 6.82 21.62
N TYR A 48 -0.75 7.06 20.68
CA TYR A 48 -1.12 6.07 19.66
C TYR A 48 0.03 5.84 18.67
N LEU A 49 0.57 6.89 18.06
CA LEU A 49 1.65 6.76 17.06
C LEU A 49 2.96 6.28 17.71
N GLY A 50 3.23 6.66 18.96
CA GLY A 50 4.36 6.13 19.73
C GLY A 50 4.26 4.62 19.97
N CYS A 51 3.06 4.11 20.28
CA CYS A 51 2.82 2.66 20.37
C CYS A 51 3.08 1.99 19.02
N VAL A 52 2.49 2.50 17.93
CA VAL A 52 2.68 1.92 16.59
C VAL A 52 4.16 1.87 16.21
N LYS A 53 4.91 2.95 16.44
CA LYS A 53 6.36 3.00 16.21
C LYS A 53 7.12 1.96 17.03
N GLY A 54 6.72 1.73 18.28
CA GLY A 54 7.38 0.76 19.17
C GLY A 54 7.22 -0.69 18.72
N GLU A 55 6.17 -1.00 17.97
CA GLU A 55 5.90 -2.35 17.45
C GLU A 55 6.60 -2.64 16.11
N LEU A 56 7.14 -1.61 15.46
CA LEU A 56 7.91 -1.76 14.22
C LEU A 56 9.34 -2.22 14.51
N PRO A 57 10.00 -2.92 13.56
CA PRO A 57 11.41 -3.25 13.69
C PRO A 57 12.26 -2.00 13.93
N GLY A 58 13.23 -2.08 14.84
CA GLY A 58 14.05 -0.91 15.23
C GLY A 58 14.92 -0.32 14.11
N ASN A 59 15.08 -1.00 12.98
CA ASN A 59 15.79 -0.50 11.81
C ASN A 59 14.89 0.26 10.80
N VAL A 60 13.58 0.23 11.00
CA VAL A 60 12.62 0.89 10.11
C VAL A 60 12.61 2.39 10.37
N LYS A 61 12.68 3.18 9.30
CA LYS A 61 12.61 4.64 9.39
C LYS A 61 11.15 5.07 9.45
N THR A 62 10.85 6.00 10.35
CA THR A 62 9.52 6.56 10.48
C THR A 62 9.56 8.09 10.45
N TYR A 63 8.54 8.68 9.85
CA TYR A 63 8.43 10.13 9.70
C TYR A 63 7.03 10.56 10.10
N GLU A 64 6.92 11.47 11.07
CA GLU A 64 5.64 12.10 11.40
C GLU A 64 5.50 13.40 10.62
N VAL A 65 4.33 13.58 10.00
CA VAL A 65 3.96 14.75 9.24
C VAL A 65 2.62 15.25 9.77
N ASP A 66 2.64 16.44 10.36
CA ASP A 66 1.43 17.12 10.80
C ASP A 66 0.66 17.66 9.60
N GLY A 67 -0.67 17.60 9.69
CA GLY A 67 -1.62 18.28 8.82
C GLY A 67 -2.69 18.96 9.65
N ASP A 68 -3.61 19.67 8.99
CA ASP A 68 -4.56 20.57 9.68
C ASP A 68 -5.38 19.90 10.80
N ASN A 69 -5.88 18.68 10.57
CA ASN A 69 -6.66 17.90 11.56
C ASN A 69 -6.19 16.45 11.69
N SER A 70 -4.99 16.16 11.19
CA SER A 70 -4.47 14.81 11.08
C SER A 70 -2.98 14.77 11.36
N VAL A 71 -2.50 13.71 11.98
CA VAL A 71 -1.07 13.37 12.03
C VAL A 71 -0.85 12.12 11.20
N ARG A 72 0.15 12.16 10.32
CA ARG A 72 0.51 11.05 9.43
C ARG A 72 1.86 10.48 9.83
N LEU A 73 1.93 9.19 10.06
CA LEU A 73 3.15 8.43 10.28
C LEU A 73 3.49 7.65 9.00
N PHE A 74 4.52 8.10 8.29
CA PHE A 74 5.04 7.43 7.11
C PHE A 74 6.16 6.45 7.47
N ILE A 75 6.21 5.34 6.76
CA ILE A 75 7.22 4.29 6.89
C ILE A 75 8.15 4.32 5.68
N GLU A 76 9.47 4.33 5.93
CA GLU A 76 10.57 4.42 4.96
C GLU A 76 10.65 5.69 4.09
N SER A 77 9.53 6.31 3.70
CA SER A 77 9.53 7.54 2.90
C SER A 77 8.31 8.42 3.16
N THR A 78 8.49 9.74 3.17
CA THR A 78 7.38 10.72 3.16
C THR A 78 6.77 10.92 1.77
N ASP A 79 7.39 10.39 0.71
CA ASP A 79 6.81 10.32 -0.62
C ASP A 79 5.79 9.17 -0.65
N PRO A 80 4.48 9.43 -0.80
CA PRO A 80 3.47 8.39 -0.69
C PRO A 80 3.59 7.32 -1.80
N SER A 81 4.26 7.63 -2.92
CA SER A 81 4.54 6.66 -3.98
C SER A 81 5.71 5.72 -3.66
N LYS A 82 6.46 6.00 -2.59
CA LYS A 82 7.64 5.22 -2.14
C LYS A 82 7.54 4.78 -0.69
N ALA A 83 6.49 5.17 0.02
CA ALA A 83 6.25 4.74 1.39
C ALA A 83 5.83 3.27 1.40
N ASP A 84 6.44 2.49 2.29
CA ASP A 84 6.08 1.09 2.53
C ASP A 84 4.78 0.99 3.33
N GLY A 85 4.49 2.03 4.10
CA GLY A 85 3.29 2.13 4.91
C GLY A 85 2.97 3.54 5.36
N LEU A 86 1.73 3.74 5.77
CA LEU A 86 1.20 5.00 6.26
C LEU A 86 0.17 4.74 7.35
N VAL A 87 0.30 5.41 8.49
CA VAL A 87 -0.78 5.51 9.47
C VAL A 87 -1.26 6.95 9.54
N GLU A 88 -2.49 7.19 9.14
CA GLU A 88 -3.16 8.47 9.26
C GLU A 88 -4.06 8.46 10.49
N LEU A 89 -3.88 9.42 11.39
CA LEU A 89 -4.72 9.62 12.57
C LEU A 89 -5.41 10.97 12.46
N ARG A 90 -6.73 10.99 12.39
CA ARG A 90 -7.56 12.19 12.31
C ARG A 90 -8.26 12.47 13.63
N SER A 91 -8.27 13.71 14.05
CA SER A 91 -9.01 14.16 15.23
C SER A 91 -10.44 14.52 14.86
N THR A 92 -11.43 13.87 15.48
CA THR A 92 -12.86 14.16 15.25
C THR A 92 -13.60 14.17 16.59
N ALA A 93 -14.09 15.35 17.00
CA ALA A 93 -14.99 15.52 18.15
C ALA A 93 -14.58 14.77 19.44
N GLY A 94 -13.29 14.82 19.81
CA GLY A 94 -12.78 14.20 21.03
C GLY A 94 -12.48 12.70 20.93
N GLN A 95 -12.58 12.12 19.73
CA GLN A 95 -12.08 10.79 19.39
C GLN A 95 -11.07 10.90 18.24
N HIS A 96 -10.19 9.91 18.10
CA HIS A 96 -9.26 9.85 16.98
C HIS A 96 -9.61 8.67 16.09
N GLN A 97 -9.80 8.91 14.80
CA GLN A 97 -9.96 7.86 13.80
C GLN A 97 -8.62 7.57 13.15
N PHE A 98 -8.24 6.30 13.08
CA PHE A 98 -7.02 5.89 12.39
C PHE A 98 -7.34 5.12 11.11
N THR A 99 -6.45 5.24 10.14
CA THR A 99 -6.36 4.32 9.01
C THR A 99 -4.90 4.01 8.76
N ALA A 100 -4.57 2.72 8.73
CA ALA A 100 -3.25 2.23 8.37
C ALA A 100 -3.31 1.58 7.00
N TYR A 101 -2.32 1.87 6.17
CA TYR A 101 -2.13 1.33 4.84
C TYR A 101 -0.74 0.70 4.79
N GLN A 102 -0.62 -0.46 4.17
CA GLN A 102 0.66 -1.13 3.97
C GLN A 102 0.75 -1.61 2.53
N ARG A 103 1.84 -1.25 1.83
CA ARG A 103 2.00 -1.54 0.39
C ARG A 103 2.17 -3.03 0.13
N ASP A 104 3.06 -3.67 0.89
CA ASP A 104 3.45 -5.07 0.72
C ASP A 104 3.10 -5.88 1.97
N ALA A 105 1.85 -5.79 2.44
CA ALA A 105 1.41 -6.46 3.65
C ALA A 105 1.58 -7.99 3.57
N TRP A 106 1.57 -8.57 2.37
CA TRP A 106 1.88 -9.99 2.18
C TRP A 106 3.30 -10.36 2.62
N TYR A 107 4.30 -9.53 2.32
CA TYR A 107 5.70 -9.80 2.65
C TYR A 107 5.99 -9.62 4.15
N ASP A 108 5.40 -8.58 4.73
CA ASP A 108 5.56 -8.25 6.15
C ASP A 108 4.52 -8.87 7.07
N HIS A 109 3.67 -9.77 6.53
CA HIS A 109 2.56 -10.41 7.23
C HIS A 109 1.59 -9.41 7.91
N GLY A 110 1.36 -8.24 7.30
CA GLY A 110 0.42 -7.24 7.79
C GLY A 110 0.86 -6.55 9.08
N ARG A 111 2.14 -6.64 9.46
CA ARG A 111 2.65 -6.17 10.75
C ARG A 111 2.23 -4.74 11.11
N LEU A 112 2.27 -3.82 10.15
CA LEU A 112 1.86 -2.43 10.40
C LEU A 112 0.36 -2.34 10.72
N LEU A 113 -0.46 -3.12 10.01
CA LEU A 113 -1.90 -3.16 10.20
C LEU A 113 -2.25 -3.77 11.57
N ASP A 114 -1.56 -4.84 11.95
CA ASP A 114 -1.70 -5.48 13.26
C ASP A 114 -1.28 -4.55 14.39
N ALA A 115 -0.15 -3.85 14.24
CA ALA A 115 0.31 -2.85 15.20
C ALA A 115 -0.72 -1.73 15.36
N ALA A 116 -1.28 -1.20 14.26
CA ALA A 116 -2.32 -0.17 14.30
C ALA A 116 -3.56 -0.65 15.08
N LEU A 117 -4.04 -1.87 14.79
CA LEU A 117 -5.19 -2.45 15.48
C LEU A 117 -4.92 -2.70 16.97
N MET A 118 -3.77 -3.26 17.32
CA MET A 118 -3.41 -3.55 18.70
C MET A 118 -3.22 -2.27 19.50
N CYS A 119 -2.49 -1.29 18.97
CA CYS A 119 -2.26 0.01 19.60
C CYS A 119 -3.53 0.85 19.74
N SER A 120 -4.60 0.55 18.99
CA SER A 120 -5.88 1.24 19.18
C SER A 120 -6.55 0.92 20.52
N LYS A 121 -6.25 -0.26 21.09
CA LYS A 121 -6.86 -0.83 22.31
C LYS A 121 -5.93 -0.93 23.51
N ALA A 122 -4.61 -0.92 23.28
CA ALA A 122 -3.58 -1.06 24.31
C ALA A 122 -3.58 0.10 25.32
#